data_AF-A0A1N6I0Z0-F1
#
_entry.id   AF-A0A1N6I0Z0-F1
#
_cell.length_a   1.000
_cell.length_b   1.000
_cell.length_c   1.000
_cell.angle_alpha   90.00
_cell.angle_beta   90.00
_cell.angle_gamma   90.00
#
_symmetry.space_group_name_H-M   'P 1'
#
loop_
_entity.id
_entity.type
_entity.pdbx_description
1 polymer ?
#
loop_
_entity_poly.entity_id
_entity_poly.type
_entity_poly.pdbx_seq_one_letter_code
_entity_poly.pdbx_strand_id
1 'polypeptide(L)'
;MVDFTNPETPRSSGSIPGESSSSVTTIATGIAAPDSGRGDPRARYEPTTYEIAGGAFSLVLWTFVFAVGIVFPSEPYRNALNGQGATLSNAMVLPYLCLFLLTYTPSNVAILCCISAWLGELGLRTRIDGSTSVGLFQRGDYIAAIMRGFLAYLAILTGFVVIGSGVNVFVAPTPEGYVRLAAIVSLVGFLSGFNPALFRSFASTISGRVITQRSPNGAATQIVEGASPLPPLVIKSEATTPTSSRINQVTL
;
A
#
# COMPACT_ATOMS: atom_id res chain seq x y z
N MET A 1 15.82 7.61 -65.00
CA MET A 1 15.00 7.07 -66.10
C MET A 1 15.43 5.64 -66.34
N VAL A 2 14.86 4.71 -65.57
CA VAL A 2 15.00 3.26 -65.78
C VAL A 2 13.64 2.68 -65.41
N ASP A 3 12.90 2.29 -66.45
CA ASP A 3 11.70 1.47 -66.39
C ASP A 3 12.09 0.05 -66.01
N PHE A 4 11.38 -0.55 -65.05
CA PHE A 4 11.31 -2.00 -64.90
C PHE A 4 9.87 -2.39 -64.54
N THR A 5 9.13 -2.66 -65.61
CA THR A 5 8.22 -3.79 -65.80
C THR A 5 7.81 -4.62 -64.58
N ASN A 6 6.49 -4.62 -64.39
CA ASN A 6 5.65 -5.54 -63.65
C ASN A 6 5.91 -7.03 -64.01
N PRO A 7 5.62 -7.97 -63.09
CA PRO A 7 4.75 -9.07 -63.49
C PRO A 7 3.63 -9.37 -62.49
N GLU A 8 2.51 -9.78 -63.07
CA GLU A 8 1.22 -10.11 -62.44
C GLU A 8 1.24 -11.43 -61.64
N THR A 9 0.41 -11.44 -60.58
CA THR A 9 -0.44 -12.56 -60.07
C THR A 9 0.21 -13.83 -59.45
N PRO A 10 -0.39 -14.47 -58.41
CA PRO A 10 -1.81 -14.85 -58.37
C PRO A 10 -2.60 -14.65 -57.07
N ARG A 11 -3.90 -14.47 -57.26
CA ARG A 11 -4.97 -14.69 -56.28
C ARG A 11 -4.87 -16.11 -55.71
N SER A 12 -4.73 -16.21 -54.39
CA SER A 12 -5.03 -17.43 -53.63
C SER A 12 -6.30 -17.18 -52.83
N SER A 13 -7.39 -17.75 -53.32
CA SER A 13 -8.69 -17.84 -52.65
C SER A 13 -8.60 -18.99 -51.62
N GLY A 14 -8.11 -18.69 -50.43
CA GLY A 14 -8.11 -19.61 -49.30
C GLY A 14 -9.34 -19.40 -48.43
N SER A 15 -10.44 -20.10 -48.73
CA SER A 15 -11.52 -20.33 -47.78
C SER A 15 -11.01 -21.20 -46.64
N ILE A 16 -10.81 -20.63 -45.44
CA ILE A 16 -10.59 -21.42 -44.23
C ILE A 16 -11.97 -21.72 -43.60
N PRO A 17 -12.38 -23.00 -43.55
CA PRO A 17 -13.56 -23.42 -42.84
C PRO A 17 -13.26 -23.61 -41.35
N GLY A 18 -14.18 -23.14 -40.50
CA GLY A 18 -14.33 -23.61 -39.14
C GLY A 18 -13.54 -22.83 -38.10
N GLU A 19 -14.10 -21.70 -37.66
CA GLU A 19 -13.97 -21.28 -36.26
C GLU A 19 -14.58 -22.38 -35.37
N SER A 20 -13.80 -23.42 -35.10
CA SER A 20 -14.00 -24.24 -33.92
C SER A 20 -13.73 -23.35 -32.73
N SER A 21 -14.81 -22.72 -32.26
CA SER A 21 -14.96 -22.10 -30.95
C SER A 21 -14.59 -23.14 -29.89
N SER A 22 -13.29 -23.27 -29.67
CA SER A 22 -12.72 -23.97 -28.53
C SER A 22 -12.88 -22.99 -27.39
N SER A 23 -14.08 -22.99 -26.84
CA SER A 23 -14.36 -22.56 -25.47
C SER A 23 -13.20 -23.06 -24.61
N VAL A 24 -12.30 -22.15 -24.28
CA VAL A 24 -11.23 -22.38 -23.32
C VAL A 24 -11.93 -22.57 -22.00
N THR A 25 -12.26 -23.83 -21.73
CA THR A 25 -12.60 -24.33 -20.42
C THR A 25 -11.36 -24.08 -19.59
N THR A 26 -11.30 -22.92 -18.94
CA THR A 26 -10.47 -22.74 -17.76
C THR A 26 -10.92 -23.82 -16.79
N ILE A 27 -10.19 -24.94 -16.79
CA ILE A 27 -10.25 -25.93 -15.73
C ILE A 27 -9.69 -25.20 -14.51
N ALA A 28 -10.55 -24.42 -13.86
CA ALA A 28 -10.41 -24.13 -12.46
C ALA A 28 -10.44 -25.51 -11.81
N THR A 29 -9.26 -26.05 -11.51
CA THR A 29 -9.09 -27.11 -10.52
C THR A 29 -9.46 -26.49 -9.18
N GLY A 30 -10.75 -26.13 -9.04
CA GLY A 30 -11.40 -25.95 -7.78
C GLY A 30 -11.40 -27.33 -7.17
N ILE A 31 -10.44 -27.58 -6.30
CA ILE A 31 -10.62 -28.54 -5.22
C ILE A 31 -11.93 -28.10 -4.58
N ALA A 32 -13.01 -28.82 -4.92
CA ALA A 32 -14.31 -28.61 -4.32
C ALA A 32 -14.09 -28.84 -2.84
N ALA A 33 -13.93 -27.73 -2.10
CA ALA A 33 -13.88 -27.78 -0.66
C ALA A 33 -15.15 -28.52 -0.22
N PRO A 34 -15.03 -29.49 0.70
CA PRO A 34 -16.18 -30.25 1.17
C PRO A 34 -17.28 -29.27 1.54
N ASP A 35 -18.50 -29.56 1.04
CA ASP A 35 -19.73 -28.81 1.26
C ASP A 35 -19.98 -28.72 2.78
N SER A 36 -19.33 -27.75 3.41
CA SER A 36 -19.38 -27.48 4.83
C SER A 36 -20.72 -26.82 5.08
N GLY A 37 -21.70 -27.70 5.31
CA GLY A 37 -23.11 -27.45 5.47
C GLY A 37 -23.47 -26.00 5.71
N ARG A 38 -23.99 -25.35 4.67
CA ARG A 38 -24.79 -24.12 4.65
C ARG A 38 -24.82 -23.39 6.00
N GLY A 39 -23.66 -22.90 6.42
CA GLY A 39 -23.52 -22.16 7.67
C GLY A 39 -24.38 -20.92 7.58
N ASP A 40 -25.19 -20.69 8.60
CA ASP A 40 -26.10 -19.55 8.68
C ASP A 40 -25.31 -18.27 8.33
N PRO A 41 -25.62 -17.57 7.21
CA PRO A 41 -24.83 -16.45 6.68
C PRO A 41 -24.89 -15.18 7.56
N ARG A 42 -25.24 -15.35 8.83
CA ARG A 42 -25.49 -14.29 9.81
C ARG A 42 -24.79 -14.50 11.13
N ALA A 43 -23.78 -15.38 11.19
CA ALA A 43 -22.88 -15.39 12.34
C ALA A 43 -22.15 -14.04 12.42
N ARG A 44 -22.74 -13.11 13.18
CA ARG A 44 -22.15 -11.80 13.47
C ARG A 44 -20.85 -12.06 14.20
N TYR A 45 -19.75 -11.53 13.66
CA TYR A 45 -18.48 -11.55 14.36
C TYR A 45 -18.62 -10.71 15.63
N GLU A 46 -18.37 -11.33 16.78
CA GLU A 46 -18.26 -10.64 18.05
C GLU A 46 -16.77 -10.48 18.37
N PRO A 47 -16.27 -9.23 18.53
CA PRO A 47 -14.87 -8.98 18.84
C PRO A 47 -14.53 -9.59 20.20
N THR A 48 -13.40 -10.28 20.28
CA THR A 48 -12.95 -10.88 21.53
C THR A 48 -12.49 -9.78 22.50
N THR A 49 -12.67 -9.99 23.81
CA THR A 49 -12.21 -9.06 24.85
C THR A 49 -10.72 -8.72 24.73
N TYR A 50 -9.90 -9.69 24.29
CA TYR A 50 -8.47 -9.49 24.07
C TYR A 50 -8.16 -8.56 22.90
N GLU A 51 -8.97 -8.57 21.83
CA GLU A 51 -8.81 -7.65 20.71
C GLU A 51 -9.18 -6.22 21.11
N ILE A 52 -10.26 -6.06 21.88
CA ILE A 52 -10.67 -4.75 22.42
C ILE A 52 -9.58 -4.20 23.37
N ALA A 53 -9.12 -5.03 24.31
CA ALA A 53 -8.08 -4.65 25.26
C ALA A 53 -6.75 -4.35 24.55
N GLY A 54 -6.38 -5.15 23.55
CA GLY A 54 -5.21 -4.93 22.71
C GLY A 54 -5.28 -3.62 21.94
N GLY A 55 -6.44 -3.32 21.33
CA GLY A 55 -6.67 -2.05 20.64
C GLY A 55 -6.57 -0.84 21.56
N ALA A 56 -7.19 -0.88 22.73
CA ALA A 56 -7.11 0.18 23.72
C ALA A 56 -5.67 0.38 24.22
N PHE A 57 -4.97 -0.72 24.53
CA PHE A 57 -3.56 -0.68 24.94
C PHE A 57 -2.66 -0.08 23.85
N SER A 58 -2.84 -0.48 22.59
CA SER A 58 -2.09 0.05 21.45
C SER A 58 -2.33 1.56 21.26
N LEU A 59 -3.54 2.08 21.48
CA LEU A 59 -3.81 3.52 21.40
C LEU A 59 -3.11 4.32 22.50
N VAL A 60 -3.12 3.80 23.74
CA VAL A 60 -2.39 4.41 24.86
C VAL A 60 -0.89 4.39 24.60
N LEU A 61 -0.37 3.25 24.13
CA LEU A 61 1.04 3.10 23.79
C LEU A 61 1.45 4.04 22.65
N TRP A 62 0.63 4.17 21.61
CA TRP A 62 0.86 5.11 20.51
C TRP A 62 0.96 6.55 21.03
N THR A 63 0.00 6.96 21.86
CA THR A 63 -0.04 8.31 22.44
C THR A 63 1.18 8.58 23.32
N PHE A 64 1.57 7.60 24.12
CA PHE A 64 2.76 7.68 24.96
C PHE A 64 4.04 7.83 24.14
N VAL A 65 4.25 6.98 23.14
CA VAL A 65 5.43 7.03 22.25
C VAL A 65 5.48 8.37 21.50
N PHE A 66 4.34 8.87 21.03
CA PHE A 66 4.24 10.16 20.35
C PHE A 66 4.59 11.33 21.30
N ALA A 67 4.03 11.34 22.50
CA ALA A 67 4.31 12.37 23.50
C ALA A 67 5.78 12.39 23.92
N VAL A 68 6.39 11.22 24.13
CA VAL A 68 7.81 11.10 24.46
C VAL A 68 8.69 11.68 23.34
N GLY A 69 8.35 11.41 22.08
CA GLY A 69 9.08 11.94 20.92
C GLY A 69 9.02 13.46 20.78
N ILE A 70 7.97 14.11 21.28
CA ILE A 70 7.83 15.57 21.29
C ILE A 70 8.55 16.20 22.47
N VAL A 71 8.38 15.63 23.67
CA VAL A 71 8.78 16.27 24.93
C VAL A 71 10.29 16.14 25.16
N PHE A 72 10.90 15.01 24.79
CA PHE A 72 12.28 14.72 25.15
C PHE A 72 13.23 14.87 23.95
N PRO A 73 14.21 15.80 24.02
CA PRO A 73 15.22 15.90 22.98
C PRO A 73 16.13 14.66 22.99
N SER A 74 16.48 14.15 21.82
CA SER A 74 17.35 12.96 21.69
C SER A 74 18.84 13.26 21.86
N GLU A 75 19.25 14.53 21.77
CA GLU A 75 20.65 14.99 21.87
C GLU A 75 21.41 14.50 23.11
N PRO A 76 20.90 14.64 24.36
CA PRO A 76 21.62 14.20 25.55
C PRO A 76 21.91 12.69 25.53
N TYR A 77 20.98 11.88 25.04
CA TYR A 77 21.15 10.42 24.95
C TYR A 77 22.16 10.05 23.87
N ARG A 78 22.14 10.76 22.73
CA ARG A 78 23.10 10.56 21.64
C ARG A 78 24.53 10.91 22.07
N ASN A 79 24.71 12.02 22.77
CA ASN A 79 26.02 12.46 23.24
C ASN A 79 26.58 11.51 24.30
N ALA A 80 25.72 11.00 25.19
CA ALA A 80 26.11 9.99 26.17
C ALA A 80 26.55 8.67 25.50
N LEU A 81 25.85 8.23 24.44
CA LEU A 81 26.20 7.03 23.68
C LEU A 81 27.47 7.19 22.83
N ASN A 82 27.76 8.40 22.34
CA ASN A 82 28.98 8.70 21.57
C ASN A 82 30.23 8.89 22.45
N GLY A 83 30.14 8.65 23.77
CA GLY A 83 31.26 8.82 24.68
C GLY A 83 31.66 10.27 24.94
N GLN A 84 30.82 11.24 24.55
CA GLN A 84 31.02 12.66 24.82
C GLN A 84 30.44 13.10 26.18
N GLY A 85 29.94 12.15 26.98
CA GLY A 85 29.39 12.37 28.32
C GLY A 85 30.06 11.51 29.40
N ALA A 86 29.56 11.62 30.64
CA ALA A 86 30.05 10.86 31.79
C ALA A 86 30.14 9.35 31.52
N THR A 87 31.13 8.67 32.11
CA THR A 87 31.34 7.23 32.03
C THR A 87 30.08 6.47 32.48
N LEU A 88 29.27 6.03 31.53
CA LEU A 88 28.08 5.24 31.80
C LEU A 88 28.48 3.87 32.35
N SER A 89 27.88 3.49 33.48
CA SER A 89 27.91 2.10 33.94
C SER A 89 27.25 1.20 32.88
N ASN A 90 27.81 0.01 32.64
CA ASN A 90 27.29 -0.94 31.64
C ASN A 90 25.79 -1.23 31.82
N ALA A 91 25.29 -1.23 33.05
CA ALA A 91 23.87 -1.44 33.35
C ALA A 91 22.95 -0.29 32.87
N MET A 92 23.50 0.93 32.75
CA MET A 92 22.76 2.10 32.27
C MET A 92 22.73 2.20 30.75
N VAL A 93 23.55 1.44 30.02
CA VAL A 93 23.59 1.50 28.55
C VAL A 93 22.25 1.08 27.94
N LEU A 94 21.63 0.01 28.45
CA LEU A 94 20.36 -0.50 27.93
C LEU A 94 19.19 0.49 28.07
N PRO A 95 18.90 1.08 29.25
CA PRO A 95 17.82 2.07 29.36
C PRO A 95 18.09 3.33 28.52
N TYR A 96 19.35 3.77 28.41
CA TYR A 96 19.71 4.89 27.53
C TYR A 96 19.49 4.56 26.05
N LEU A 97 19.80 3.33 25.62
CA LEU A 97 19.52 2.87 24.27
C LEU A 97 18.01 2.82 23.99
N CYS A 98 17.21 2.33 24.94
CA CYS A 98 15.76 2.32 24.83
C CYS A 98 15.19 3.75 24.73
N LEU A 99 15.65 4.66 25.59
CA LEU A 99 15.25 6.08 25.53
C LEU A 99 15.71 6.74 24.24
N PHE A 100 16.92 6.44 23.76
CA PHE A 100 17.40 6.91 22.47
C PHE A 100 16.50 6.41 21.33
N LEU A 101 16.15 5.12 21.28
CA LEU A 101 15.26 4.60 20.24
C LEU A 101 13.84 5.20 20.32
N LEU A 102 13.36 5.49 21.53
CA LEU A 102 12.06 6.13 21.77
C LEU A 102 12.05 7.63 21.47
N THR A 103 13.17 8.33 21.56
CA THR A 103 13.25 9.80 21.36
C THR A 103 13.84 10.16 20.00
N TYR A 104 14.62 9.27 19.39
CA TYR A 104 15.22 9.50 18.09
C TYR A 104 14.15 9.43 17.00
N THR A 105 14.00 10.55 16.29
CA THR A 105 12.90 10.79 15.35
C THR A 105 12.59 9.64 14.40
N PRO A 106 13.56 9.09 13.63
CA PRO A 106 13.22 8.04 12.66
C PRO A 106 12.79 6.73 13.35
N SER A 107 13.44 6.32 14.45
CA SER A 107 13.03 5.09 15.15
C SER A 107 11.69 5.25 15.86
N ASN A 108 11.44 6.40 16.48
CA ASN A 108 10.16 6.72 17.09
C ASN A 108 9.02 6.67 16.06
N VAL A 109 9.20 7.35 14.92
CA VAL A 109 8.21 7.36 13.82
C VAL A 109 7.98 5.95 13.24
N ALA A 110 9.02 5.12 13.16
CA ALA A 110 8.88 3.72 12.76
C ALA A 110 7.99 2.93 13.72
N ILE A 111 8.20 3.09 15.04
CA ILE A 111 7.38 2.44 16.08
C ILE A 111 5.92 2.89 15.98
N LEU A 112 5.68 4.21 15.85
CA LEU A 112 4.33 4.75 15.67
C LEU A 112 3.64 4.18 14.42
N CYS A 113 4.37 4.03 13.32
CA CYS A 113 3.87 3.42 12.09
C CYS A 113 3.43 1.96 12.32
N CYS A 114 4.27 1.16 12.98
CA CYS A 114 3.98 -0.23 13.30
C CYS A 114 2.75 -0.38 14.20
N ILE A 115 2.63 0.43 15.25
CA ILE A 115 1.46 0.43 16.14
C ILE A 115 0.20 0.85 15.37
N SER A 116 0.31 1.86 14.50
CA SER A 116 -0.82 2.31 13.69
C SER A 116 -1.29 1.24 12.72
N ALA A 117 -0.37 0.50 12.08
CA ALA A 117 -0.71 -0.62 11.20
C ALA A 117 -1.39 -1.77 11.93
N TRP A 118 -0.95 -2.08 13.16
CA TRP A 118 -1.66 -3.03 14.02
C TRP A 118 -3.11 -2.56 14.29
N LEU A 119 -3.28 -1.28 14.66
CA LEU A 119 -4.61 -0.71 14.91
C LEU A 119 -5.50 -0.74 13.66
N GLY A 120 -4.94 -0.55 12.47
CA GLY A 120 -5.65 -0.67 11.20
C GLY A 120 -6.19 -2.08 10.96
N GLU A 121 -5.39 -3.11 11.22
CA GLU A 121 -5.81 -4.51 11.12
C GLU A 121 -6.89 -4.87 12.15
N LEU A 122 -6.79 -4.37 13.38
CA LEU A 122 -7.87 -4.50 14.38
C LEU A 122 -9.15 -3.80 13.92
N GLY A 123 -9.04 -2.59 13.34
CA GLY A 123 -10.17 -1.83 12.81
C GLY A 123 -10.86 -2.51 11.61
N LEU A 124 -10.09 -3.19 10.77
CA LEU A 124 -10.65 -3.98 9.67
C LEU A 124 -11.53 -5.13 10.18
N ARG A 125 -11.12 -5.76 11.29
CA ARG A 125 -11.84 -6.89 11.90
C ARG A 125 -13.09 -6.46 12.64
N THR A 126 -13.07 -5.31 13.30
CA THR A 126 -14.24 -4.76 14.02
C THR A 126 -15.26 -4.11 13.09
N ARG A 127 -15.04 -4.15 11.76
CA ARG A 127 -15.91 -3.53 10.79
C ARG A 127 -17.30 -4.19 10.80
N ILE A 128 -18.31 -3.39 11.14
CA ILE A 128 -19.70 -3.78 11.39
C ILE A 128 -20.40 -4.36 10.14
N ASP A 129 -19.81 -4.14 8.96
CA ASP A 129 -20.35 -4.61 7.68
C ASP A 129 -20.47 -6.15 7.58
N GLY A 130 -19.90 -6.90 8.53
CA GLY A 130 -20.18 -8.34 8.72
C GLY A 130 -19.68 -9.25 7.59
N SER A 131 -19.02 -8.69 6.56
CA SER A 131 -18.51 -9.44 5.41
C SER A 131 -17.07 -9.94 5.58
N THR A 132 -16.53 -9.93 6.81
CA THR A 132 -15.20 -10.48 7.05
C THR A 132 -15.25 -11.98 6.77
N SER A 133 -14.56 -12.39 5.70
CA SER A 133 -14.36 -13.78 5.35
C SER A 133 -13.84 -14.52 6.57
N VAL A 134 -14.68 -15.38 7.16
CA VAL A 134 -14.37 -16.21 8.33
C VAL A 134 -13.41 -17.33 7.90
N GLY A 135 -12.22 -16.95 7.44
CA GLY A 135 -11.10 -17.84 7.26
C GLY A 135 -10.33 -17.92 8.57
N LEU A 136 -9.98 -19.14 8.98
CA LEU A 136 -9.17 -19.46 10.16
C LEU A 136 -8.18 -18.35 10.51
N PHE A 137 -8.53 -17.56 11.52
CA PHE A 137 -7.72 -16.43 11.96
C PHE A 137 -6.35 -16.94 12.41
N GLN A 138 -5.31 -16.57 11.67
CA GLN A 138 -3.97 -16.99 11.99
C GLN A 138 -3.24 -15.81 12.60
N ARG A 139 -2.52 -16.04 13.70
CA ARG A 139 -1.63 -15.06 14.34
C ARG A 139 -0.69 -14.35 13.35
N GLY A 140 -0.47 -14.97 12.18
CA GLY A 140 0.26 -14.41 11.05
C GLY A 140 -0.34 -13.13 10.47
N ASP A 141 -1.64 -12.90 10.55
CA ASP A 141 -2.28 -11.70 9.95
C ASP A 141 -1.85 -10.41 10.67
N TYR A 142 -1.79 -10.43 12.00
CA TYR A 142 -1.32 -9.31 12.80
C TYR A 142 0.15 -9.00 12.51
N ILE A 143 0.99 -10.04 12.45
CA ILE A 143 2.42 -9.89 12.11
C ILE A 143 2.55 -9.33 10.69
N ALA A 144 1.76 -9.84 9.73
CA ALA A 144 1.76 -9.36 8.36
C ALA A 144 1.30 -7.89 8.27
N ALA A 145 0.35 -7.45 9.09
CA ALA A 145 -0.07 -6.05 9.17
C ALA A 145 1.06 -5.14 9.69
N ILE A 146 1.75 -5.53 10.77
CA ILE A 146 2.90 -4.79 11.30
C ILE A 146 4.00 -4.68 10.24
N MET A 147 4.32 -5.79 9.56
CA MET A 147 5.33 -5.81 8.50
C MET A 147 4.94 -4.91 7.32
N ARG A 148 3.67 -4.89 6.92
CA ARG A 148 3.15 -3.96 5.91
C ARG A 148 3.31 -2.49 6.33
N GLY A 149 3.04 -2.17 7.59
CA GLY A 149 3.27 -0.83 8.15
C GLY A 149 4.74 -0.43 8.15
N PHE A 150 5.62 -1.33 8.59
CA PHE A 150 7.05 -1.11 8.59
C PHE A 150 7.62 -0.90 7.18
N LEU A 151 7.18 -1.69 6.20
CA LEU A 151 7.57 -1.51 4.80
C LEU A 151 7.06 -0.18 4.23
N ALA A 152 5.85 0.24 4.59
CA ALA A 152 5.34 1.56 4.21
C ALA A 152 6.19 2.70 4.81
N TYR A 153 6.64 2.56 6.08
CA TYR A 153 7.59 3.48 6.68
C TYR A 153 8.92 3.53 5.91
N LEU A 154 9.52 2.38 5.55
CA LEU A 154 10.76 2.34 4.78
C LEU A 154 10.61 3.00 3.41
N ALA A 155 9.47 2.79 2.74
CA ALA A 155 9.18 3.41 1.46
C ALA A 155 9.08 4.94 1.57
N ILE A 156 8.36 5.44 2.58
CA ILE A 156 8.26 6.87 2.87
C ILE A 156 9.64 7.44 3.21
N LEU A 157 10.39 6.77 4.09
CA LEU A 157 11.74 7.17 4.50
C LEU A 157 12.67 7.27 3.29
N THR A 158 12.62 6.28 2.40
CA THR A 158 13.39 6.29 1.15
C THR A 158 12.98 7.47 0.27
N GLY A 159 11.69 7.74 0.13
CA GLY A 159 11.18 8.92 -0.58
C GLY A 159 11.71 10.22 -0.01
N PHE A 160 11.72 10.38 1.32
CA PHE A 160 12.30 11.56 1.98
C PHE A 160 13.81 11.69 1.75
N VAL A 161 14.55 10.58 1.79
CA VAL A 161 16.01 10.57 1.54
C VAL A 161 16.33 10.92 0.09
N VAL A 162 15.51 10.49 -0.86
CA VAL A 162 15.73 10.74 -2.30
C VAL A 162 15.30 12.15 -2.71
N ILE A 163 14.14 12.62 -2.25
CA ILE A 163 13.56 13.92 -2.65
C ILE A 163 14.18 15.07 -1.85
N GLY A 164 14.50 14.82 -0.57
CA GLY A 164 15.05 15.84 0.31
C GLY A 164 16.56 15.97 0.13
N SER A 165 17.03 17.16 -0.24
CA SER A 165 18.41 17.60 0.00
C SER A 165 18.76 17.72 1.50
N GLY A 166 17.79 17.46 2.39
CA GLY A 166 17.84 17.75 3.81
C GLY A 166 18.05 16.52 4.69
N VAL A 167 19.31 16.13 4.89
CA VAL A 167 19.75 15.29 6.01
C VAL A 167 19.29 15.87 7.37
N ASN A 168 19.00 17.18 7.41
CA ASN A 168 18.65 17.94 8.61
C ASN A 168 17.30 17.56 9.24
N VAL A 169 16.32 17.02 8.50
CA VAL A 169 15.01 16.67 9.09
C VAL A 169 15.13 15.56 10.13
N PHE A 170 16.09 14.65 9.98
CA PHE A 170 16.30 13.54 10.91
C PHE A 170 17.30 13.87 12.02
N VAL A 171 18.17 14.86 11.79
CA VAL A 171 19.23 15.23 12.73
C VAL A 171 18.76 16.30 13.71
N ALA A 172 17.99 17.28 13.24
CA ALA A 172 17.46 18.38 14.05
C ALA A 172 16.03 18.75 13.59
N PRO A 173 15.04 17.86 13.80
CA PRO A 173 13.66 18.17 13.43
C PRO A 173 13.13 19.30 14.29
N THR A 174 12.45 20.26 13.65
CA THR A 174 11.57 21.18 14.39
C THR A 174 10.40 20.38 14.97
N PRO A 175 9.85 20.77 16.14
CA PRO A 175 8.70 20.07 16.74
C PRO A 175 7.51 19.98 15.78
N GLU A 176 7.27 21.05 15.01
CA GLU A 176 6.24 21.09 13.98
C GLU A 176 6.49 20.09 12.85
N GLY A 177 7.74 19.99 12.37
CA GLY A 177 8.13 19.02 11.34
C GLY A 177 7.97 17.58 11.82
N TYR A 178 8.33 17.30 13.08
CA TYR A 178 8.12 16.01 13.70
C TYR A 178 6.62 15.64 13.76
N VAL A 179 5.76 16.53 14.27
CA VAL A 179 4.32 16.26 14.42
C VAL A 179 3.69 15.93 13.07
N ARG A 180 3.99 16.72 12.03
CA ARG A 180 3.47 16.49 10.68
C ARG A 180 3.94 15.15 10.12
N LEU A 181 5.23 14.84 10.25
CA LEU A 181 5.81 13.58 9.78
C LEU A 181 5.19 12.38 10.49
N ALA A 182 5.17 12.41 11.83
CA ALA A 182 4.63 11.34 12.66
C ALA A 182 3.14 11.08 12.36
N ALA A 183 2.34 12.14 12.17
CA ALA A 183 0.93 12.03 11.83
C ALA A 183 0.72 11.39 10.44
N ILE A 184 1.44 11.88 9.41
CA ILE A 184 1.33 11.35 8.05
C ILE A 184 1.76 9.89 7.99
N VAL A 185 2.90 9.55 8.59
CA VAL A 185 3.42 8.18 8.58
C VAL A 185 2.50 7.25 9.38
N SER A 186 1.99 7.67 10.53
CA SER A 186 1.02 6.89 11.32
C SER A 186 -0.27 6.64 10.53
N LEU A 187 -0.77 7.65 9.82
CA LEU A 187 -1.96 7.50 8.97
C LEU A 187 -1.72 6.50 7.85
N VAL A 188 -0.57 6.58 7.14
CA VAL A 188 -0.24 5.61 6.08
C VAL A 188 -0.05 4.21 6.66
N GLY A 189 0.60 4.08 7.81
CA GLY A 189 0.72 2.82 8.54
C GLY A 189 -0.65 2.21 8.85
N PHE A 190 -1.56 3.00 9.42
CA PHE A 190 -2.94 2.60 9.70
C PHE A 190 -3.67 2.12 8.45
N LEU A 191 -3.63 2.89 7.35
CA LEU A 191 -4.28 2.53 6.09
C LEU A 191 -3.69 1.25 5.48
N SER A 192 -2.37 1.06 5.59
CA SER A 192 -1.67 -0.14 5.13
C SER A 192 -2.09 -1.40 5.89
N GLY A 193 -2.33 -1.27 7.19
CA GLY A 193 -2.92 -2.32 8.03
C GLY A 193 -4.39 -2.58 7.69
N PHE A 194 -5.18 -1.51 7.62
CA PHE A 194 -6.63 -1.56 7.43
C PHE A 194 -7.06 -2.10 6.06
N ASN A 195 -6.32 -1.81 4.99
CA ASN A 195 -6.66 -2.31 3.66
C ASN A 195 -5.43 -2.97 2.97
N PRO A 196 -5.29 -4.30 3.05
CA PRO A 196 -4.19 -5.01 2.38
C PRO A 196 -4.17 -4.83 0.86
N ALA A 197 -5.31 -4.48 0.24
CA ALA A 197 -5.36 -4.25 -1.20
C ALA A 197 -4.54 -3.03 -1.61
N LEU A 198 -4.52 -1.97 -0.80
CA LEU A 198 -3.69 -0.78 -1.07
C LEU A 198 -2.22 -1.14 -1.08
N PHE A 199 -1.78 -1.98 -0.14
CA PHE A 199 -0.39 -2.45 -0.10
C PHE A 199 -0.06 -3.31 -1.32
N ARG A 200 -0.97 -4.19 -1.76
CA ARG A 200 -0.78 -4.99 -2.98
C ARG A 200 -0.69 -4.10 -4.22
N SER A 201 -1.53 -3.08 -4.34
CA SER A 201 -1.45 -2.10 -5.41
C SER A 201 -0.11 -1.38 -5.40
N PHE A 202 0.31 -0.88 -4.24
CA PHE A 202 1.60 -0.21 -4.08
C PHE A 202 2.79 -1.11 -4.42
N ALA A 203 2.81 -2.34 -3.90
CA ALA A 203 3.82 -3.34 -4.20
C ALA A 203 3.86 -3.66 -5.70
N SER A 204 2.69 -3.79 -6.35
CA SER A 204 2.61 -4.02 -7.79
C SER A 204 3.14 -2.83 -8.62
N THR A 205 2.99 -1.60 -8.11
CA THR A 205 3.59 -0.42 -8.73
C THR A 205 5.11 -0.45 -8.65
N ILE A 206 5.68 -0.88 -7.51
CA ILE A 206 7.15 -0.96 -7.32
C ILE A 206 7.75 -2.13 -8.10
N SER A 207 7.14 -3.31 -8.03
CA SER A 207 7.68 -4.53 -8.66
C SER A 207 7.66 -4.50 -10.18
N GLY A 208 6.99 -3.51 -10.79
CA GLY A 208 6.68 -3.53 -12.21
C GLY A 208 5.63 -4.60 -12.51
N ARG A 209 4.80 -4.34 -13.51
CA ARG A 209 3.75 -5.29 -13.90
C ARG A 209 4.38 -6.40 -14.73
N VAL A 210 4.81 -7.48 -14.09
CA VAL A 210 5.23 -8.70 -14.81
C VAL A 210 3.98 -9.40 -15.33
N ILE A 211 3.64 -9.17 -16.60
CA ILE A 211 2.54 -9.87 -17.25
C ILE A 211 3.10 -11.17 -17.83
N THR A 212 2.76 -12.29 -17.20
CA THR A 212 3.01 -13.62 -17.79
C THR A 212 1.97 -13.84 -18.88
N GLN A 213 2.30 -13.56 -20.13
CA GLN A 213 1.47 -13.97 -21.26
C GLN A 213 1.73 -15.44 -21.57
N ARG A 214 0.68 -16.25 -21.51
CA ARG A 214 0.72 -17.63 -22.02
C ARG A 214 0.48 -17.58 -23.51
N SER A 215 1.52 -17.87 -24.29
CA SER A 215 1.44 -17.98 -25.74
C SER A 215 0.49 -19.13 -26.13
N PRO A 216 -0.26 -19.04 -27.24
CA PRO A 216 -1.15 -20.10 -27.72
C PRO A 216 -0.46 -21.46 -27.88
N ASN A 217 0.86 -21.46 -28.06
CA ASN A 217 1.69 -22.66 -28.18
C ASN A 217 1.96 -23.37 -26.84
N GLY A 218 1.35 -22.91 -25.74
CA GLY A 218 1.56 -23.44 -24.40
C GLY A 218 2.82 -22.92 -23.70
N ALA A 219 3.71 -22.21 -24.41
CA ALA A 219 4.88 -21.57 -23.84
C ALA A 219 4.50 -20.33 -23.00
N ALA A 220 4.95 -20.29 -21.75
CA ALA A 220 4.81 -19.10 -20.90
C ALA A 220 5.98 -18.15 -21.19
N THR A 221 5.70 -17.03 -21.86
CA THR A 221 6.66 -15.94 -22.03
C THR A 221 6.37 -14.87 -20.98
N GLN A 222 7.32 -14.66 -20.06
CA GLN A 222 7.28 -13.50 -19.16
C GLN A 222 7.72 -12.27 -19.95
N ILE A 223 6.78 -11.40 -20.28
CA ILE A 223 7.09 -10.08 -20.83
C ILE A 223 7.05 -9.13 -19.64
N VAL A 224 8.23 -8.68 -19.22
CA VAL A 224 8.34 -7.59 -18.24
C VAL A 224 8.01 -6.31 -18.99
N GLU A 225 6.75 -5.91 -18.95
CA GLU A 225 6.37 -4.55 -19.34
C GLU A 225 7.02 -3.60 -18.32
N GLY A 226 8.06 -2.88 -18.75
CA GLY A 226 8.53 -1.70 -18.02
C GLY A 226 7.36 -0.75 -17.76
N ALA A 227 7.45 0.04 -16.68
CA ALA A 227 6.38 0.95 -16.22
C ALA A 227 5.64 1.55 -17.42
N SER A 228 4.39 1.11 -17.63
CA SER A 228 3.63 1.50 -18.80
C SER A 228 3.64 3.03 -18.89
N PRO A 229 3.97 3.62 -20.05
CA PRO A 229 3.75 5.05 -20.25
C PRO A 229 2.31 5.33 -19.84
N LEU A 230 2.11 6.27 -18.92
CA LEU A 230 0.78 6.66 -18.46
C LEU A 230 -0.12 6.79 -19.69
N PRO A 231 -1.30 6.14 -19.72
CA PRO A 231 -2.20 6.24 -20.86
C PRO A 231 -2.37 7.73 -21.16
N PRO A 232 -2.20 8.16 -22.42
CA PRO A 232 -2.35 9.57 -22.77
C PRO A 232 -3.69 10.01 -22.20
N LEU A 233 -3.68 11.04 -21.35
CA LEU A 233 -4.88 11.66 -20.82
C LEU A 233 -5.75 11.98 -22.04
N VAL A 234 -6.75 11.13 -22.30
CA VAL A 234 -7.80 11.42 -23.25
C VAL A 234 -8.60 12.53 -22.58
N ILE A 235 -8.15 13.76 -22.78
CA ILE A 235 -8.95 14.95 -22.53
C ILE A 235 -10.13 14.77 -23.46
N LYS A 236 -11.21 14.21 -22.92
CA LYS A 236 -12.50 14.16 -23.58
C LYS A 236 -12.90 15.62 -23.70
N SER A 237 -12.56 16.23 -24.84
CA SER A 237 -13.02 17.54 -25.21
C SER A 237 -14.53 17.41 -25.36
N GLU A 238 -15.22 17.74 -24.28
CA GLU A 238 -16.66 17.81 -24.23
C GLU A 238 -17.04 18.97 -25.14
N ALA A 239 -17.39 18.66 -26.38
CA ALA A 239 -17.85 19.62 -27.36
C ALA A 239 -19.14 20.25 -26.82
N THR A 240 -18.99 21.44 -26.22
CA THR A 240 -20.08 22.31 -25.78
C THR A 240 -21.03 22.50 -26.95
N THR A 241 -22.18 21.85 -26.88
CA THR A 241 -23.24 21.99 -27.87
C THR A 241 -23.80 23.42 -27.77
N PRO A 242 -23.77 24.23 -28.84
CA PRO A 242 -24.25 25.60 -28.77
C PRO A 242 -25.76 25.60 -28.52
N THR A 243 -26.16 26.07 -27.35
CA THR A 243 -27.56 26.30 -26.98
C THR A 243 -28.10 27.45 -27.83
N SER A 244 -28.95 27.10 -28.79
CA SER A 244 -29.69 28.05 -29.63
C SER A 244 -30.61 28.92 -28.76
N SER A 245 -30.29 30.21 -28.66
CA SER A 245 -31.10 31.21 -27.98
C SER A 245 -32.28 31.62 -28.87
N ARG A 246 -33.49 31.19 -28.50
CA ARG A 246 -34.74 31.75 -29.03
C ARG A 246 -34.94 33.16 -28.45
N ILE A 247 -34.79 34.16 -29.29
CA ILE A 247 -35.18 35.54 -29.04
C ILE A 247 -36.72 35.61 -29.18
N ASN A 248 -37.43 35.79 -28.06
CA ASN A 248 -38.82 36.23 -28.08
C ASN A 248 -38.84 37.76 -28.18
N GLN A 249 -39.33 38.26 -29.31
CA GLN A 249 -39.72 39.65 -29.49
C GLN A 249 -40.92 39.98 -28.58
N VAL A 250 -40.80 41.04 -27.79
CA VAL A 250 -41.93 41.70 -27.13
C VAL A 250 -42.24 42.96 -27.92
N THR A 251 -43.41 42.96 -28.53
CA THR A 251 -44.02 44.10 -29.23
C THR A 251 -44.57 45.09 -28.20
N LEU A 252 -44.26 46.37 -28.38
CA LEU A 252 -45.00 47.50 -27.81
C LEU A 252 -45.62 48.30 -28.95
#